data_AF-A0AAC8TIR1-F1
#
_entry.id   AF-A0AAC8TIR1-F1
#
_cell.length_a   1.000
_cell.length_b   1.000
_cell.length_c   1.000
_cell.angle_alpha   90.00
_cell.angle_beta   90.00
_cell.angle_gamma   90.00
#
_symmetry.space_group_name_H-M   'P 1'
#
loop_
_entity.id
_entity.type
_entity.pdbx_description
1 polymer ?
#
loop_
_entity_poly.entity_id
_entity_poly.type
_entity_poly.pdbx_seq_one_letter_code
_entity_poly.pdbx_strand_id
1 'polypeptide(L)'
;MRIAPSLSLLSLVLVLPACGPTTRADAHVQAARAACDFYAGCEEIGPDEDQSYEDRAECEVKNRDFFQGAWTANNCPAIDEKGLDTCLERIRTTSCSSAADFFNTVVFVCGSGPVCQEAED
;
A
#
# COMPACT_ATOMS: atom_id res chain seq x y z
N MET A 1 22.01 -16.07 54.71
CA MET A 1 21.88 -14.65 54.33
C MET A 1 21.77 -14.57 52.82
N ARG A 2 20.68 -14.01 52.30
CA ARG A 2 20.40 -13.87 50.85
C ARG A 2 20.91 -12.50 50.40
N ILE A 3 21.71 -12.45 49.33
CA ILE A 3 22.08 -11.19 48.64
C ILE A 3 21.48 -11.28 47.24
N ALA A 4 20.64 -10.31 46.92
CA ALA A 4 19.78 -10.27 45.75
C ALA A 4 20.54 -9.97 44.44
N PRO A 5 20.06 -10.42 43.28
CA PRO A 5 20.56 -9.96 42.00
C PRO A 5 19.82 -8.67 41.60
N SER A 6 20.56 -7.58 41.46
CA SER A 6 20.08 -6.29 40.95
C SER A 6 19.86 -6.40 39.44
N LEU A 7 18.62 -6.64 39.01
CA LEU A 7 18.20 -6.55 37.62
C LEU A 7 17.94 -5.08 37.26
N SER A 8 18.95 -4.41 36.72
CA SER A 8 18.77 -3.11 36.05
C SER A 8 18.01 -3.32 34.74
N LEU A 9 16.69 -3.21 34.80
CA LEU A 9 15.82 -3.07 33.64
C LEU A 9 15.97 -1.64 33.10
N LEU A 10 16.92 -1.42 32.18
CA LEU A 10 16.92 -0.22 31.34
C LEU A 10 15.75 -0.34 30.37
N SER A 11 14.64 0.32 30.71
CA SER A 11 13.51 0.53 29.81
C SER A 11 13.94 1.42 28.64
N LEU A 12 14.30 0.79 27.52
CA LEU A 12 14.48 1.47 26.24
C LEU A 12 13.08 1.82 25.71
N VAL A 13 12.55 2.98 26.12
CA VAL A 13 11.35 3.56 25.49
C VAL A 13 11.77 4.06 24.10
N LEU A 14 11.61 3.20 23.10
CA LEU A 14 11.61 3.60 21.70
C LEU A 14 10.41 4.54 21.48
N VAL A 15 10.65 5.84 21.60
CA VAL A 15 9.75 6.87 21.08
C VAL A 15 9.87 6.80 19.55
N LEU A 16 9.14 5.87 18.94
CA LEU A 16 8.89 5.93 17.51
C LEU A 16 8.12 7.24 17.27
N PRO A 17 8.56 8.11 16.34
CA PRO A 17 7.68 9.17 15.89
C PRO A 17 6.44 8.47 15.34
N ALA A 18 5.29 8.65 16.00
CA ALA A 18 4.03 8.33 15.40
C ALA A 18 3.92 9.27 14.19
N CYS A 19 4.24 8.73 13.01
CA CYS A 19 3.90 9.37 11.75
C CYS A 19 2.41 9.70 11.83
N GLY A 20 2.05 10.95 11.52
CA GLY A 20 0.65 11.36 11.48
C GLY A 20 -0.17 10.49 10.52
N PRO A 21 -1.50 10.70 10.48
CA PRO A 21 -2.38 9.91 9.63
C PRO A 21 -1.91 9.92 8.18
N THR A 22 -1.97 8.75 7.54
CA THR A 22 -1.54 8.59 6.15
C THR A 22 -2.28 9.56 5.22
N THR A 23 -1.53 10.40 4.49
CA THR A 23 -2.15 11.30 3.51
C THR A 23 -2.56 10.52 2.26
N ARG A 24 -3.54 11.03 1.49
CA ARG A 24 -3.88 10.44 0.18
C ARG A 24 -2.67 10.34 -0.75
N ALA A 25 -1.82 11.38 -0.78
CA ALA A 25 -0.63 11.37 -1.63
C ALA A 25 0.32 10.23 -1.24
N ASP A 26 0.52 10.02 0.07
CA ASP A 26 1.32 8.91 0.57
C ASP A 26 0.66 7.56 0.25
N ALA A 27 -0.67 7.46 0.38
CA ALA A 27 -1.42 6.25 0.02
C ALA A 27 -1.27 5.93 -1.48
N HIS A 28 -1.36 6.92 -2.37
CA HIS A 28 -1.16 6.74 -3.82
C HIS A 28 0.23 6.16 -4.11
N VAL A 29 1.26 6.69 -3.46
CA VAL A 29 2.64 6.20 -3.61
C VAL A 29 2.80 4.79 -3.07
N GLN A 30 2.22 4.49 -1.90
CA GLN A 30 2.29 3.15 -1.30
C GLN A 30 1.61 2.10 -2.17
N ALA A 31 0.41 2.41 -2.68
CA ALA A 31 -0.34 1.52 -3.54
C ALA A 31 0.34 1.31 -4.90
N ALA A 32 0.91 2.37 -5.49
CA ALA A 32 1.68 2.27 -6.71
C ALA A 32 2.92 1.38 -6.55
N ARG A 33 3.66 1.54 -5.44
CA ARG A 33 4.81 0.68 -5.14
C ARG A 33 4.41 -0.78 -4.96
N ALA A 34 3.34 -1.05 -4.20
CA ALA A 34 2.84 -2.41 -4.00
C ALA A 34 2.41 -3.04 -5.33
N ALA A 35 1.72 -2.28 -6.20
CA ALA A 35 1.36 -2.74 -7.53
C ALA A 35 2.59 -3.09 -8.37
N CYS A 36 3.60 -2.23 -8.36
CA CYS A 36 4.82 -2.48 -9.13
C CYS A 36 5.70 -3.58 -8.53
N ASP A 37 5.62 -3.84 -7.23
CA ASP A 37 6.25 -5.01 -6.61
C ASP A 37 5.57 -6.29 -7.07
N PHE A 38 4.24 -6.28 -7.18
CA PHE A 38 3.46 -7.37 -7.78
C PHE A 38 3.88 -7.59 -9.24
N TYR A 39 3.85 -6.55 -10.08
CA TYR A 39 4.20 -6.69 -11.50
C TYR A 39 5.66 -7.14 -11.69
N ALA A 40 6.61 -6.61 -10.91
CA ALA A 40 7.99 -7.10 -10.92
C ALA A 40 8.09 -8.57 -10.53
N GLY A 41 7.36 -9.00 -9.48
CA GLY A 41 7.31 -10.38 -9.03
C GLY A 41 6.65 -11.34 -10.03
N CYS A 42 5.79 -10.83 -10.89
CA CYS A 42 5.18 -11.57 -12.00
C CYS A 42 5.99 -11.49 -13.30
N GLU A 43 7.20 -10.92 -13.27
CA GLU A 43 8.04 -10.72 -14.45
C GLU A 43 7.36 -9.86 -15.52
N GLU A 44 6.51 -8.90 -15.15
CA GLU A 44 5.70 -8.02 -16.04
C GLU A 44 6.35 -6.64 -16.28
N ILE A 45 7.61 -6.47 -15.89
CA ILE A 45 8.38 -5.23 -16.03
C ILE A 45 9.68 -5.53 -16.76
N GLY A 46 9.85 -4.93 -17.94
CA GLY A 46 11.04 -5.09 -18.75
C GLY A 46 10.87 -4.50 -20.16
N PRO A 47 11.95 -4.46 -20.95
CA PRO A 47 11.96 -3.79 -22.25
C PRO A 47 11.25 -4.59 -23.37
N ASP A 48 10.77 -5.80 -23.07
CA ASP A 48 10.15 -6.69 -24.06
C ASP A 48 8.69 -6.29 -24.33
N GLU A 49 8.20 -6.51 -25.55
CA GLU A 49 6.86 -6.05 -26.00
C GLU A 49 5.69 -6.74 -25.28
N ASP A 50 5.93 -7.89 -24.67
CA ASP A 50 4.95 -8.65 -23.89
C ASP A 50 4.82 -8.19 -22.44
N GLN A 51 5.65 -7.22 -22.01
CA GLN A 51 5.59 -6.68 -20.66
C GLN A 51 4.58 -5.56 -20.49
N SER A 52 3.94 -5.55 -19.33
CA SER A 52 2.99 -4.51 -18.95
C SER A 52 3.64 -3.12 -18.81
N TYR A 53 4.94 -3.07 -18.46
CA TYR A 53 5.71 -1.84 -18.26
C TYR A 53 7.13 -1.98 -18.76
N GLU A 54 7.67 -0.93 -19.40
CA GLU A 54 9.05 -0.87 -19.88
C GLU A 54 10.05 -0.95 -18.72
N ASP A 55 9.76 -0.21 -17.65
CA ASP A 55 10.59 -0.17 -16.45
C ASP A 55 9.76 0.12 -15.19
N ARG A 56 10.45 0.04 -14.04
CA ARG A 56 9.86 0.28 -12.72
C ARG A 56 9.32 1.71 -12.57
N ALA A 57 9.98 2.70 -13.17
CA ALA A 57 9.57 4.09 -13.04
C ALA A 57 8.28 4.36 -13.81
N GLU A 58 8.15 3.81 -15.02
CA GLU A 58 6.93 3.86 -15.81
C GLU A 58 5.77 3.18 -15.05
N CYS A 59 6.03 2.01 -14.45
CA CYS A 59 5.06 1.32 -13.61
C CYS A 59 4.55 2.20 -12.46
N GLU A 60 5.46 2.81 -11.69
CA GLU A 60 5.09 3.61 -10.53
C GLU A 60 4.33 4.87 -10.93
N VAL A 61 4.68 5.50 -12.06
CA VAL A 61 3.95 6.65 -12.61
C VAL A 61 2.52 6.24 -12.98
N LYS A 62 2.36 5.21 -13.82
CA LYS A 62 1.03 4.77 -14.29
C LYS A 62 0.13 4.31 -13.14
N ASN A 63 0.65 3.53 -12.20
CA ASN A 63 -0.13 3.05 -11.07
C ASN A 63 -0.45 4.17 -10.07
N ARG A 64 0.46 5.12 -9.83
CA ARG A 64 0.16 6.30 -9.00
C ARG A 64 -0.98 7.11 -9.63
N ASP A 65 -0.93 7.35 -10.94
CA ASP A 65 -1.96 8.10 -11.64
C ASP A 65 -3.32 7.37 -11.60
N PHE A 66 -3.31 6.03 -11.67
CA PHE A 66 -4.51 5.22 -11.44
C PHE A 66 -5.09 5.43 -10.04
N PHE A 67 -4.28 5.31 -8.97
CA PHE A 67 -4.77 5.47 -7.59
C PHE A 67 -5.17 6.92 -7.28
N GLN A 68 -4.54 7.91 -7.93
CA GLN A 68 -4.98 9.31 -7.88
C GLN A 68 -6.39 9.49 -8.44
N GLY A 69 -6.72 8.80 -9.53
CA GLY A 69 -8.07 8.78 -10.10
C GLY A 69 -9.07 7.98 -9.25
N ALA A 70 -8.62 6.91 -8.59
CA ALA A 70 -9.46 6.08 -7.74
C ALA A 70 -9.81 6.77 -6.41
N TRP A 71 -8.86 7.49 -5.80
CA TRP A 71 -8.97 8.12 -4.49
C TRP A 71 -8.81 9.65 -4.60
N THR A 72 -9.79 10.27 -5.25
CA THR A 72 -9.87 11.73 -5.38
C THR A 72 -10.27 12.38 -4.06
N ALA A 73 -10.07 13.69 -3.93
CA ALA A 73 -10.54 14.42 -2.75
C ALA A 73 -12.07 14.35 -2.54
N ASN A 74 -12.85 14.10 -3.60
CA ASN A 74 -14.31 14.07 -3.53
C ASN A 74 -14.86 12.74 -3.02
N ASN A 75 -14.26 11.61 -3.43
CA ASN A 75 -14.70 10.27 -3.05
C ASN A 75 -13.82 9.61 -1.98
N CYS A 76 -12.74 10.29 -1.58
CA CYS A 76 -11.81 9.86 -0.56
C CYS A 76 -11.33 11.05 0.29
N PRO A 77 -12.18 11.62 1.17
CA PRO A 77 -11.79 12.77 1.98
C PRO A 77 -10.58 12.47 2.87
N ALA A 78 -10.59 11.29 3.49
CA ALA A 78 -9.51 10.76 4.31
C ALA A 78 -9.26 9.28 4.01
N ILE A 79 -8.03 8.83 4.22
CA ILE A 79 -7.64 7.43 4.08
C ILE A 79 -8.01 6.68 5.35
N ASP A 80 -8.69 5.55 5.20
CA ASP A 80 -8.81 4.56 6.26
C ASP A 80 -7.56 3.68 6.27
N GLU A 81 -6.74 3.78 7.32
CA GLU A 81 -5.45 3.09 7.36
C GLU A 81 -5.60 1.56 7.31
N LYS A 82 -6.65 1.02 7.93
CA LYS A 82 -6.91 -0.41 7.92
C LYS A 82 -7.37 -0.90 6.53
N GLY A 83 -8.20 -0.11 5.85
CA GLY A 83 -8.62 -0.32 4.48
C GLY A 83 -7.44 -0.29 3.52
N LEU A 84 -6.56 0.72 3.67
CA LEU A 84 -5.31 0.81 2.92
C LEU A 84 -4.41 -0.41 3.16
N ASP A 85 -4.18 -0.80 4.41
CA ASP A 85 -3.37 -1.98 4.75
C ASP A 85 -3.92 -3.26 4.11
N THR A 86 -5.25 -3.41 4.12
CA THR A 86 -5.95 -4.54 3.49
C THR A 86 -5.75 -4.54 1.97
N CYS A 87 -5.87 -3.37 1.33
CA CYS A 87 -5.59 -3.20 -0.08
C CYS A 87 -4.14 -3.57 -0.43
N LEU A 88 -3.16 -3.04 0.32
CA LEU A 88 -1.74 -3.29 0.08
C LEU A 88 -1.40 -4.77 0.24
N GLU A 89 -1.92 -5.42 1.28
CA GLU A 89 -1.72 -6.86 1.50
C GLU A 89 -2.37 -7.69 0.39
N ARG A 90 -3.56 -7.30 -0.07
CA ARG A 90 -4.22 -8.02 -1.16
C ARG A 90 -3.46 -7.91 -2.48
N ILE A 91 -2.91 -6.73 -2.80
CA ILE A 91 -2.05 -6.56 -3.97
C ILE A 91 -0.85 -7.53 -3.89
N ARG A 92 -0.14 -7.55 -2.75
CA ARG A 92 1.05 -8.41 -2.56
C ARG A 92 0.75 -9.90 -2.65
N THR A 93 -0.45 -10.31 -2.23
CA THR A 93 -0.87 -11.73 -2.20
C THR A 93 -1.67 -12.15 -3.43
N THR A 94 -1.87 -11.24 -4.40
CA THR A 94 -2.51 -11.57 -5.67
C THR A 94 -1.60 -12.47 -6.50
N SER A 95 -2.17 -13.48 -7.15
CA SER A 95 -1.42 -14.41 -8.00
C SER A 95 -1.14 -13.83 -9.39
N CYS A 96 -0.03 -14.22 -9.99
CA CYS A 96 0.34 -13.88 -11.37
C CYS A 96 -0.46 -14.66 -12.44
N SER A 97 -1.54 -15.33 -12.05
CA SER A 97 -2.30 -16.24 -12.93
C SER A 97 -3.04 -15.53 -14.05
N SER A 98 -3.47 -14.28 -13.82
CA SER A 98 -4.07 -13.45 -14.85
C SER A 98 -4.06 -11.97 -14.47
N ALA A 99 -3.93 -11.09 -15.45
CA ALA A 99 -4.11 -9.64 -15.26
C ALA A 99 -5.53 -9.29 -14.76
N ALA A 100 -6.53 -10.13 -15.04
CA ALA A 100 -7.89 -9.97 -14.54
C ALA A 100 -7.97 -10.17 -13.01
N ASP A 101 -7.15 -11.05 -12.43
CA ASP A 101 -7.10 -11.24 -10.98
C ASP A 101 -6.56 -9.99 -10.27
N PHE A 102 -5.53 -9.36 -10.85
CA PHE A 102 -5.02 -8.08 -10.36
C PHE A 102 -6.07 -6.97 -10.48
N PHE A 103 -6.74 -6.87 -11.63
CA PHE A 103 -7.79 -5.87 -11.82
C PHE A 103 -8.95 -6.03 -10.82
N ASN A 104 -9.39 -7.27 -10.58
CA ASN A 104 -10.40 -7.56 -9.57
C ASN A 104 -9.93 -7.14 -8.17
N THR A 105 -8.69 -7.44 -7.79
CA THR A 105 -8.12 -7.00 -6.51
C THR A 105 -8.17 -5.47 -6.39
N VAL A 106 -7.66 -4.75 -7.39
CA VAL A 106 -7.51 -3.30 -7.30
C VAL A 106 -8.88 -2.59 -7.35
N VAL A 107 -9.84 -3.08 -8.14
CA VAL A 107 -11.17 -2.45 -8.22
C VAL A 107 -12.02 -2.73 -6.98
N PHE A 108 -12.07 -3.99 -6.51
CA PHE A 108 -12.98 -4.36 -5.43
C PHE A 108 -12.41 -4.16 -4.03
N VAL A 109 -11.10 -4.34 -3.84
CA VAL A 109 -10.47 -4.25 -2.51
C VAL A 109 -9.79 -2.90 -2.31
N CYS A 110 -9.22 -2.34 -3.37
CA CYS A 110 -8.57 -1.03 -3.34
C CYS A 110 -9.46 0.12 -3.83
N GLY A 111 -10.76 -0.12 -4.02
CA GLY A 111 -11.72 0.94 -4.36
C GLY A 111 -11.84 2.00 -3.26
N SER A 112 -12.45 3.15 -3.57
CA SER A 112 -12.59 4.23 -2.59
C SER A 112 -13.46 3.83 -1.39
N GLY A 113 -14.50 3.01 -1.57
CA GLY A 113 -15.35 2.56 -0.46
C GLY A 113 -14.58 1.82 0.64
N PRO A 114 -13.78 0.78 0.31
CA PRO A 114 -12.97 0.09 1.31
C PRO A 114 -11.77 0.88 1.87
N VAL A 115 -11.17 1.78 1.09
CA VAL A 115 -9.90 2.45 1.44
C VAL A 115 -10.10 3.82 2.08
N CYS A 116 -11.28 4.42 1.94
CA CYS A 116 -11.54 5.79 2.36
C CYS A 116 -12.55 5.84 3.49
N GLN A 117 -12.35 6.79 4.40
CA GLN A 117 -13.36 7.11 5.40
C GLN A 117 -14.50 7.87 4.73
N GLU A 118 -15.74 7.55 5.12
CA GLU A 118 -16.88 8.40 4.79
C GLU A 118 -16.68 9.77 5.45
N ALA A 119 -17.14 10.83 4.79
CA ALA A 119 -17.20 12.12 5.46
C ALA A 119 -18.19 11.99 6.63
N GLU A 120 -17.75 12.22 7.86
CA GLU A 120 -18.66 12.37 8.99
C GLU A 120 -19.50 13.63 8.74
N ASP A 121 -20.81 13.45 8.52
CA ASP A 121 -21.80 14.54 8.36
C ASP A 121 -22.02 15.32 9.68
#